data_AF-A0A1Y0V1A3-F1
#
_entry.id   AF-A0A1Y0V1A3-F1
#
_cell.length_a   1.000
_cell.length_b   1.000
_cell.length_c   1.000
_cell.angle_alpha   90.00
_cell.angle_beta   90.00
_cell.angle_gamma   90.00
#
_symmetry.space_group_name_H-M   'P 1'
#
loop_
_entity.id
_entity.type
_entity.pdbx_description
1 polymer ?
#
loop_
_entity_poly.entity_id
_entity_poly.type
_entity_poly.pdbx_seq_one_letter_code
_entity_poly.pdbx_strand_id
1 'polypeptide(L)'
;MFDVEKLYDDACHLALHGCGCSYELYVQKLTKEIDRKAHHLPSDQATALKAYAEQKGDYASRHLITATMAAARTALITAAVRLVVKRRMLGMDSEDDDAARDLHQEIMAELEAEEEQIRLAEIAFRDAQVLGPAGCASRGMSS
;
A
#
# COMPACT_ATOMS: atom_id res chain seq x y z
N MET A 1 46.29 -10.96 -10.54
CA MET A 1 45.72 -9.60 -10.63
C MET A 1 44.26 -9.73 -10.23
N PHE A 2 43.83 -9.01 -9.19
CA PHE A 2 42.45 -9.03 -8.72
C PHE A 2 41.64 -8.07 -9.57
N ASP A 3 40.59 -8.57 -10.22
CA ASP A 3 39.77 -7.82 -11.16
C ASP A 3 38.36 -7.65 -10.58
N VAL A 4 38.14 -6.49 -9.94
CA VAL A 4 36.87 -6.14 -9.29
C VAL A 4 35.74 -6.03 -10.30
N GLU A 5 36.03 -5.49 -11.48
CA GLU A 5 35.07 -5.27 -12.55
C GLU A 5 34.52 -6.61 -13.05
N LYS A 6 35.41 -7.57 -13.31
CA LYS A 6 35.00 -8.92 -13.69
C LYS A 6 34.13 -9.62 -12.62
N LEU A 7 34.48 -9.46 -11.34
CA LEU A 7 33.70 -10.06 -10.24
C LEU A 7 32.30 -9.44 -10.12
N TYR A 8 32.20 -8.14 -10.39
CA TYR A 8 30.95 -7.39 -10.42
C TYR A 8 30.09 -7.81 -11.62
N ASP A 9 30.66 -7.87 -12.83
CA ASP A 9 29.95 -8.28 -14.04
C ASP A 9 29.42 -9.72 -13.94
N ASP A 10 30.22 -10.63 -13.38
CA ASP A 10 29.77 -12.00 -13.09
C ASP A 10 28.59 -12.01 -12.10
N ALA A 11 28.55 -11.09 -11.13
CA ALA A 11 27.43 -10.97 -10.20
C ALA A 11 26.17 -10.40 -10.88
N CYS A 12 26.34 -9.43 -11.78
CA CYS A 12 25.26 -8.92 -12.64
C CYS A 12 24.66 -10.02 -13.51
N HIS A 13 25.49 -10.82 -14.18
CA HIS A 13 25.03 -11.93 -15.00
C HIS A 13 24.25 -12.98 -14.19
N LEU A 14 24.72 -13.32 -12.99
CA LEU A 14 24.01 -14.24 -12.10
C LEU A 14 22.68 -13.66 -11.58
N ALA A 15 22.64 -12.36 -11.27
CA ALA A 15 21.43 -11.69 -10.81
C ALA A 15 20.36 -11.56 -11.92
N LEU A 16 20.80 -11.41 -13.18
CA LEU A 16 19.95 -11.33 -14.37
C LEU A 16 19.51 -12.70 -14.91
N HIS A 17 20.16 -13.79 -14.49
CA HIS A 17 19.91 -15.10 -15.08
C HIS A 17 18.47 -15.58 -14.82
N GLY A 18 17.69 -15.73 -15.91
CA GLY A 18 16.42 -16.45 -15.91
C GLY A 18 15.17 -15.68 -15.48
N CYS A 19 15.14 -14.35 -15.43
CA CYS A 19 13.91 -13.63 -15.09
C CYS A 19 13.87 -12.19 -15.62
N GLY A 20 12.77 -11.84 -16.31
CA GLY A 20 12.34 -10.46 -16.53
C GLY A 20 11.85 -9.80 -15.24
N CYS A 21 12.74 -9.74 -14.26
CA CYS A 21 12.47 -9.27 -12.91
C CYS A 21 12.53 -7.73 -12.89
N SER A 22 11.71 -7.10 -12.04
CA SER A 22 11.76 -5.65 -11.81
C SER A 22 13.16 -5.20 -11.34
N TYR A 23 13.51 -3.95 -11.58
CA TYR A 23 14.80 -3.37 -11.18
C TYR A 23 15.09 -3.55 -9.68
N GLU A 24 14.08 -3.41 -8.83
CA GLU A 24 14.20 -3.63 -7.38
C GLU A 24 14.60 -5.06 -7.04
N LEU A 25 14.00 -6.05 -7.72
CA LEU A 25 14.32 -7.45 -7.51
C LEU A 25 15.72 -7.80 -8.07
N TYR A 26 16.15 -7.15 -9.15
CA TYR A 26 17.53 -7.23 -9.64
C TYR A 26 18.52 -6.71 -8.59
N VAL A 27 18.32 -5.50 -8.05
CA VAL A 27 19.19 -4.90 -7.03
C VAL A 27 19.29 -5.79 -5.78
N GLN A 28 18.18 -6.39 -5.34
CA GLN A 28 18.19 -7.33 -4.21
C GLN A 28 18.99 -8.61 -4.50
N LYS A 29 18.84 -9.20 -5.68
CA LYS A 29 19.60 -10.39 -6.09
C LYS A 29 21.08 -10.07 -6.24
N LEU A 30 21.40 -8.95 -6.89
CA LEU A 30 22.76 -8.49 -7.08
C LEU A 30 23.45 -8.23 -5.74
N THR A 31 22.78 -7.55 -4.81
CA THR A 31 23.30 -7.30 -3.46
C THR A 31 23.63 -8.63 -2.75
N LYS A 32 22.76 -9.64 -2.86
CA LYS A 32 23.02 -10.98 -2.28
C LYS A 32 24.21 -11.68 -2.92
N GLU A 33 24.36 -11.61 -4.25
CA GLU A 33 25.48 -12.22 -4.96
C GLU A 33 26.81 -11.51 -4.63
N ILE A 34 26.80 -10.19 -4.51
CA ILE A 34 27.97 -9.41 -4.09
C ILE A 34 28.36 -9.75 -2.65
N ASP A 35 27.40 -9.83 -1.73
CA ASP A 35 27.66 -10.23 -0.35
C ASP A 35 28.22 -11.65 -0.25
N ARG A 36 27.68 -12.58 -1.04
CA ARG A 36 28.17 -13.97 -1.12
C ARG A 36 29.59 -14.03 -1.62
N LYS A 37 29.92 -13.32 -2.71
CA LYS A 37 31.28 -13.25 -3.26
C LYS A 37 32.24 -12.60 -2.27
N ALA A 38 31.83 -11.48 -1.66
CA ALA A 38 32.62 -10.79 -0.66
C ALA A 38 32.97 -11.66 0.56
N HIS A 39 32.07 -12.57 0.97
CA HIS A 39 32.33 -13.49 2.08
C HIS A 39 33.47 -14.50 1.81
N HIS A 40 33.69 -14.84 0.54
CA HIS A 40 34.76 -15.76 0.13
C HIS A 40 36.07 -15.05 -0.23
N LEU A 41 36.12 -13.72 -0.16
CA LEU A 41 37.28 -12.90 -0.50
C LEU A 41 38.00 -12.41 0.76
N PRO A 42 39.32 -12.13 0.67
CA PRO A 42 40.05 -11.39 1.69
C PRO A 42 39.42 -10.02 1.96
N SER A 43 39.53 -9.52 3.20
CA SER A 43 38.88 -8.27 3.66
C SER A 43 39.08 -7.07 2.71
N ASP A 44 40.31 -6.88 2.20
CA ASP A 44 40.63 -5.75 1.31
C ASP A 44 39.93 -5.88 -0.04
N GLN A 45 39.82 -7.10 -0.57
CA GLN A 45 39.16 -7.43 -1.83
C GLN A 45 37.64 -7.38 -1.70
N ALA A 46 37.10 -7.85 -0.58
CA ALA A 46 35.68 -7.74 -0.24
C ALA A 46 35.25 -6.27 -0.12
N THR A 47 36.08 -5.44 0.51
CA THR A 47 35.83 -4.00 0.65
C THR A 47 35.87 -3.30 -0.71
N ALA A 48 36.86 -3.61 -1.55
CA ALA A 48 36.97 -3.06 -2.90
C ALA A 48 35.75 -3.43 -3.77
N LEU A 49 35.26 -4.67 -3.71
CA LEU A 49 34.08 -5.12 -4.44
C LEU A 49 32.81 -4.40 -4.00
N LYS A 50 32.61 -4.24 -2.68
CA LYS A 50 31.45 -3.52 -2.13
C LYS A 50 31.47 -2.03 -2.47
N ALA A 51 32.63 -1.39 -2.35
CA ALA A 51 32.80 0.03 -2.72
C ALA A 51 32.55 0.27 -4.22
N TYR A 52 33.03 -0.63 -5.08
CA TYR A 52 32.77 -0.56 -6.52
C TYR A 52 31.28 -0.72 -6.84
N ALA A 53 30.60 -1.64 -6.15
CA ALA A 53 29.16 -1.83 -6.32
C ALA A 53 28.32 -0.66 -5.79
N GLU A 54 28.72 -0.03 -4.69
CA GLU A 54 28.13 1.21 -4.19
C GLU A 54 28.30 2.37 -5.19
N GLN A 55 29.47 2.49 -5.81
CA GLN A 55 29.74 3.50 -6.84
C GLN A 55 28.81 3.34 -8.06
N LYS A 56 28.47 2.10 -8.44
CA LYS A 56 27.56 1.81 -9.55
C LYS A 56 26.09 2.08 -9.21
N GLY A 57 25.74 2.24 -7.93
CA GLY A 57 24.38 2.55 -7.48
C GLY A 57 23.45 1.33 -7.37
N ASP A 58 23.93 0.14 -7.73
CA ASP A 58 23.12 -1.11 -7.76
C ASP A 58 23.27 -1.95 -6.48
N TYR A 59 23.98 -1.45 -5.48
CA TYR A 59 24.21 -2.14 -4.21
C TYR A 59 23.45 -1.47 -3.07
N ALA A 60 22.55 -2.25 -2.46
CA ALA A 60 21.76 -1.79 -1.31
C ALA A 60 22.63 -1.79 -0.03
N SER A 61 23.52 -0.79 0.09
CA SER A 61 24.33 -0.61 1.29
C SER A 61 23.42 -0.37 2.49
N ARG A 62 23.45 -1.29 3.47
CA ARG A 62 22.65 -1.18 4.72
C ARG A 62 22.87 0.15 5.42
N HIS A 63 24.04 0.77 5.28
CA HIS A 63 24.34 2.07 5.86
C HIS A 63 23.55 3.21 5.22
N LEU A 64 23.35 3.19 3.90
CA LEU A 64 22.54 4.19 3.20
C LEU A 64 21.05 4.06 3.56
N ILE A 65 20.55 2.83 3.68
CA ILE A 65 19.16 2.55 4.09
C ILE A 65 18.92 3.01 5.54
N THR A 66 19.87 2.76 6.44
CA THR A 66 19.74 3.16 7.85
C THR A 66 19.79 4.69 8.00
N ALA A 67 20.70 5.36 7.29
CA ALA A 67 20.82 6.82 7.32
C ALA A 67 19.60 7.53 6.72
N THR A 68 19.09 7.02 5.59
CA THR A 68 17.87 7.57 4.95
C THR A 68 16.63 7.37 5.80
N MET A 69 16.45 6.20 6.43
CA MET A 69 15.35 5.94 7.37
C MET A 69 15.43 6.82 8.62
N ALA A 70 16.62 7.05 9.17
CA ALA A 70 16.82 7.95 10.31
C ALA A 70 16.50 9.42 9.94
N ALA A 71 16.92 9.87 8.76
CA ALA A 71 16.59 11.21 8.25
C ALA A 71 15.08 11.37 8.03
N ALA A 72 14.42 10.40 7.40
CA ALA A 72 12.97 10.41 7.17
C ALA A 72 12.18 10.47 8.49
N ARG A 73 12.58 9.66 9.49
CA ARG A 73 11.95 9.66 10.82
C ARG A 73 12.11 11.01 11.52
N THR A 74 13.29 11.61 11.43
CA THR A 74 13.57 12.93 12.03
C THR A 74 12.75 14.03 11.36
N ALA A 75 12.64 14.00 10.03
CA ALA A 75 11.82 14.93 9.27
C ALA A 75 10.34 14.85 9.65
N LEU A 76 9.81 13.63 9.81
CA LEU A 76 8.42 13.38 10.20
C LEU A 76 8.10 13.89 11.61
N ILE A 77 9.00 13.62 12.57
CA ILE A 77 8.89 14.16 13.94
C ILE A 77 8.92 15.69 13.92
N THR A 78 9.84 16.29 13.16
CA THR A 78 9.98 17.74 13.06
C THR A 78 8.73 18.38 12.45
N ALA A 79 8.16 17.77 11.42
CA ALA A 79 6.92 18.22 10.80
C ALA A 79 5.75 18.14 11.78
N ALA A 80 5.61 17.03 12.52
CA ALA A 80 4.57 16.85 13.53
C ALA A 80 4.67 17.90 14.65
N VAL A 81 5.88 18.16 15.18
CA VAL A 81 6.10 19.19 16.19
C VAL A 81 5.73 20.57 15.67
N ARG A 82 6.12 20.92 14.43
CA ARG A 82 5.72 22.19 13.81
C ARG A 82 4.20 22.32 13.68
N LEU A 83 3.51 21.23 13.34
CA LEU A 83 2.07 21.23 13.16
C LEU A 83 1.35 21.40 14.50
N VAL A 84 1.82 20.75 15.57
CA VAL A 84 1.30 20.92 16.94
C VAL A 84 1.53 22.35 17.45
N VAL A 85 2.72 22.91 17.24
CA VAL A 85 3.03 24.30 17.63
C VAL A 85 2.17 25.28 16.85
N LYS A 86 2.02 25.09 15.53
CA LYS A 86 1.16 25.92 14.68
C LYS A 86 -0.30 25.85 15.12
N ARG A 87 -0.81 24.65 15.45
CA ARG A 87 -2.18 24.45 15.94
C ARG A 87 -2.42 25.15 17.29
N ARG A 88 -1.44 25.13 18.19
CA ARG A 88 -1.51 25.87 19.46
C ARG A 88 -1.44 27.39 19.28
N MET A 89 -0.65 27.89 18.32
CA MET A 89 -0.49 29.32 18.09
C MET A 89 -1.65 29.96 17.33
N LEU A 90 -2.30 29.20 16.43
CA LEU A 90 -3.38 29.73 15.61
C LEU A 90 -4.76 29.67 16.26
N GLY A 91 -4.89 29.11 17.48
CA GLY A 91 -6.18 29.04 18.17
C GLY A 91 -7.29 28.56 17.24
N MET A 92 -7.05 27.46 16.51
CA MET A 92 -8.07 26.85 15.64
C MET A 92 -9.14 26.23 16.53
N ASP A 93 -10.04 27.08 17.03
CA ASP A 93 -11.26 26.72 17.72
C ASP A 93 -12.30 26.27 16.68
N SER A 94 -12.53 24.96 16.67
CA SER A 94 -13.82 24.25 16.46
C SER A 94 -14.77 24.54 15.29
N GLU A 95 -14.53 25.48 14.37
CA GLU A 95 -15.49 25.71 13.25
C GLU A 95 -15.62 24.49 12.31
N ASP A 96 -14.59 23.63 12.23
CA ASP A 96 -14.63 22.37 11.45
C ASP A 96 -15.51 21.26 12.07
N ASP A 97 -15.83 21.34 13.37
CA ASP A 97 -16.60 20.29 14.05
C ASP A 97 -18.09 20.35 13.72
N ASP A 98 -18.62 21.52 13.35
CA ASP A 98 -20.05 21.68 13.01
C ASP A 98 -20.32 21.17 11.58
N ALA A 99 -19.45 21.50 10.62
CA ALA A 99 -19.56 20.99 9.25
C ALA A 99 -19.42 19.46 9.17
N ALA A 100 -18.58 18.86 10.03
CA ALA A 100 -18.43 17.41 10.09
C ALA A 100 -19.67 16.73 10.69
N ARG A 101 -20.34 17.38 11.65
CA ARG A 101 -21.62 16.88 12.21
C ARG A 101 -22.75 16.98 11.19
N ASP A 102 -22.83 18.07 10.45
CA ASP A 102 -23.85 18.26 9.42
C ASP A 102 -23.74 17.21 8.31
N LEU A 103 -22.52 16.96 7.81
CA LEU A 103 -22.28 15.92 6.81
C LEU A 103 -22.58 14.51 7.34
N HIS A 104 -22.25 14.23 8.60
CA HIS A 104 -22.57 12.94 9.22
C HIS A 104 -24.09 12.74 9.32
N GLN A 105 -24.83 13.80 9.65
CA GLN A 105 -26.28 13.74 9.77
C GLN A 105 -26.97 13.56 8.40
N GLU A 106 -26.43 14.18 7.35
CA GLU A 106 -26.89 13.96 5.97
C GLU A 106 -26.69 12.50 5.52
N ILE A 107 -25.51 11.93 5.76
CA ILE A 107 -25.21 10.52 5.40
C ILE A 107 -26.13 9.55 6.15
N MET A 108 -26.36 9.78 7.45
CA MET A 108 -27.26 8.91 8.22
C MET A 108 -28.71 8.99 7.72
N ALA A 109 -29.19 10.18 7.36
CA ALA A 109 -30.53 10.35 6.81
C ALA A 109 -30.70 9.66 5.44
N GLU A 110 -29.67 9.72 4.58
CA GLU A 110 -29.66 9.03 3.29
C GLU A 110 -29.72 7.50 3.48
N LEU A 111 -28.90 6.96 4.38
CA LEU A 111 -28.87 5.52 4.68
C LEU A 111 -30.20 5.01 5.26
N GLU A 112 -30.82 5.76 6.17
CA GLU A 112 -32.14 5.39 6.71
C GLU A 112 -33.22 5.36 5.61
N ALA A 113 -33.18 6.30 4.67
CA ALA A 113 -34.10 6.34 3.54
C ALA A 113 -33.89 5.17 2.58
N GLU A 114 -32.64 4.77 2.33
CA GLU A 114 -32.34 3.56 1.54
C GLU A 114 -32.81 2.27 2.23
N GLU A 115 -32.59 2.14 3.55
CA GLU A 115 -33.08 1.00 4.32
C GLU A 115 -34.62 0.90 4.32
N GLU A 116 -35.31 2.04 4.36
CA GLU A 116 -36.77 2.06 4.24
C GLU A 116 -37.25 1.67 2.83
N GLN A 117 -36.56 2.12 1.77
CA GLN A 117 -36.87 1.69 0.40
C GLN A 117 -36.70 0.19 0.21
N ILE A 118 -35.65 -0.41 0.79
CA ILE A 118 -35.43 -1.86 0.75
C ILE A 118 -36.57 -2.59 1.48
N ARG A 119 -36.96 -2.13 2.67
CA ARG A 119 -38.09 -2.70 3.41
C ARG A 119 -39.40 -2.64 2.63
N LEU A 120 -39.69 -1.49 2.01
CA LEU A 120 -40.88 -1.33 1.17
C LEU A 120 -40.84 -2.23 -0.08
N ALA A 121 -39.68 -2.37 -0.71
CA ALA A 121 -39.50 -3.26 -1.85
C ALA A 121 -39.69 -4.73 -1.48
N GLU A 122 -39.21 -5.16 -0.31
CA GLU A 122 -39.46 -6.52 0.20
C GLU A 122 -40.94 -6.79 0.49
N ILE A 123 -41.64 -5.81 1.07
CA ILE A 123 -43.09 -5.90 1.29
C ILE A 123 -43.82 -5.99 -0.05
N ALA A 124 -43.50 -5.11 -1.00
CA ALA A 124 -44.10 -5.13 -2.34
C ALA A 124 -43.82 -6.44 -3.07
N PHE A 125 -42.62 -7.02 -2.92
CA PHE A 125 -42.27 -8.32 -3.48
C PHE A 125 -43.04 -9.48 -2.85
N ARG A 126 -43.23 -9.44 -1.51
CA ARG A 126 -44.06 -10.41 -0.80
C ARG A 126 -45.53 -10.30 -1.22
N ASP A 127 -46.06 -9.09 -1.30
CA ASP A 127 -47.43 -8.83 -1.68
C ASP A 127 -47.70 -9.26 -3.13
N ALA A 128 -46.76 -9.01 -4.05
CA ALA A 128 -46.84 -9.49 -5.42
C ALA A 128 -46.86 -11.03 -5.53
N GLN A 129 -46.15 -11.73 -4.64
CA GLN A 129 -46.20 -13.20 -4.57
C GLN A 129 -47.51 -13.72 -3.98
N VAL A 130 -48.05 -13.04 -2.96
CA VAL A 130 -49.36 -13.38 -2.36
C VAL A 130 -50.50 -13.10 -3.36
N LEU A 131 -50.37 -12.09 -4.19
CA LEU A 131 -51.31 -11.72 -5.25
C LEU A 131 -51.03 -12.40 -6.61
N GLY A 132 -50.03 -13.30 -6.67
CA GLY A 132 -49.77 -14.20 -7.82
C GLY A 132 -50.94 -15.16 -8.07
N PRO A 133 -51.02 -15.82 -9.24
CA PRO A 133 -52.27 -16.21 -9.92
C PRO A 133 -53.00 -17.40 -9.28
N ALA A 134 -53.42 -17.29 -8.03
CA ALA A 134 -54.40 -18.18 -7.39
C ALA A 134 -55.82 -17.59 -7.41
N GLY A 135 -56.02 -16.40 -8.01
CA GLY A 135 -57.34 -15.75 -8.15
C GLY A 135 -58.12 -16.09 -9.42
N CYS A 136 -57.56 -16.84 -10.38
CA CYS A 136 -58.24 -17.19 -11.65
C CYS A 136 -58.86 -18.60 -11.69
N ALA A 137 -58.86 -19.36 -10.59
CA ALA A 137 -59.44 -20.71 -10.52
C ALA A 137 -60.80 -20.75 -9.81
N SER A 138 -61.76 -19.92 -10.23
CA SER A 138 -63.17 -20.07 -9.83
C SER A 138 -64.16 -19.62 -10.91
N ARG A 139 -63.95 -20.03 -12.17
CA ARG A 139 -65.07 -20.15 -13.11
C ARG A 139 -64.98 -21.45 -13.90
N GLY A 140 -65.95 -22.31 -13.65
CA GLY A 140 -66.19 -23.49 -14.44
C GLY A 140 -66.14 -24.73 -13.57
N MET A 141 -67.27 -25.06 -12.96
CA MET A 141 -67.88 -26.40 -13.01
C MET A 141 -69.05 -26.44 -12.03
N SER A 142 -70.26 -26.29 -12.57
CA SER A 142 -71.47 -26.96 -12.07
C SER A 142 -72.34 -27.27 -13.28
N SER A 143 -72.74 -28.54 -13.34
CA SER A 143 -73.50 -29.26 -14.37
C SER A 143 -74.79 -28.61 -14.84
#